data_AF-A0A5C1AD48-F1
#
_entry.id   AF-A0A5C1AD48-F1
#
_cell.length_a   1.000
_cell.length_b   1.000
_cell.length_c   1.000
_cell.angle_alpha   90.00
_cell.angle_beta   90.00
_cell.angle_gamma   90.00
#
_symmetry.space_group_name_H-M   'P 1'
#
loop_
_entity.id
_entity.type
_entity.pdbx_description
1 polymer ?
#
loop_
_entity_poly.entity_id
_entity_poly.type
_entity_poly.pdbx_seq_one_letter_code
_entity_poly.pdbx_strand_id
1 'polypeptide(L)'
;MRRLRLLGTPLLLAALVGCGGGKHPVSGVVTLEDGSPLTKGLVVFERSDGGPPIAARGTIGPDGRYELSTDRAGDGVPAGKYKVLINSLDLSEVPDEQKNLPFDSKYGKFETSGLQCDVTSGGTTFPIKLDRPKRKR
;
A
#
# COMPACT_ATOMS: atom_id res chain seq x y z
N MET A 1 -32.52 57.72 22.33
CA MET A 1 -33.38 56.52 22.33
C MET A 1 -33.75 56.16 20.89
N ARG A 2 -33.35 54.97 20.40
CA ARG A 2 -34.10 54.05 19.52
C ARG A 2 -33.16 52.92 19.06
N ARG A 3 -33.48 51.70 19.50
CA ARG A 3 -32.82 50.43 19.15
C ARG A 3 -33.53 49.82 17.94
N LEU A 4 -32.80 49.22 16.99
CA LEU A 4 -33.24 48.07 16.16
C LEU A 4 -32.03 47.55 15.35
N ARG A 5 -31.35 46.46 15.74
CA ARG A 5 -31.62 45.02 15.51
C ARG A 5 -31.30 44.51 14.09
N LEU A 6 -30.25 43.68 14.04
CA LEU A 6 -30.11 42.37 13.37
C LEU A 6 -29.70 42.29 11.89
N LEU A 7 -29.06 41.14 11.60
CA LEU A 7 -28.53 40.57 10.35
C LEU A 7 -27.15 41.12 9.93
N GLY A 8 -26.01 40.45 10.13
CA GLY A 8 -25.76 39.02 10.33
C GLY A 8 -25.56 38.31 8.99
N THR A 9 -24.39 38.41 8.38
CA THR A 9 -23.86 37.38 7.46
C THR A 9 -22.34 37.56 7.27
N PRO A 10 -21.47 36.85 8.01
CA PRO A 10 -20.17 36.55 7.46
C PRO A 10 -20.44 35.53 6.36
N LEU A 11 -20.29 35.92 5.09
CA LEU A 11 -20.28 34.98 3.97
C LEU A 11 -18.98 34.19 4.07
N LEU A 12 -18.99 33.25 5.00
CA LEU A 12 -17.98 32.22 5.19
C LEU A 12 -18.09 31.32 3.95
N LEU A 13 -17.29 31.61 2.92
CA LEU A 13 -16.96 30.64 1.89
C LEU A 13 -16.23 29.51 2.59
N ALA A 14 -17.02 28.57 3.13
CA ALA A 14 -16.54 27.29 3.58
C ALA A 14 -15.87 26.63 2.39
N ALA A 15 -14.55 26.64 2.42
CA ALA A 15 -13.71 25.93 1.49
C ALA A 15 -14.09 24.44 1.56
N LEU A 16 -14.91 23.99 0.62
CA LEU A 16 -15.04 22.58 0.25
C LEU A 16 -13.74 22.14 -0.43
N VAL A 17 -12.62 22.17 0.30
CA VAL A 17 -11.44 21.40 -0.11
C VAL A 17 -11.78 19.96 0.26
N GLY A 18 -12.22 19.21 -0.76
CA GLY A 18 -12.58 17.81 -0.66
C GLY A 18 -11.44 17.00 -0.04
N CYS A 19 -11.56 16.73 1.26
CA CYS A 19 -10.74 15.78 1.95
C CYS A 19 -11.35 14.39 1.66
N GLY A 20 -10.94 13.74 0.57
CA GLY A 20 -11.38 12.36 0.32
C GLY A 20 -11.34 11.80 -1.10
N GLY A 21 -10.72 12.46 -2.08
CA GLY A 21 -10.69 11.97 -3.47
C GLY A 21 -9.29 11.79 -4.07
N GLY A 22 -8.23 11.98 -3.28
CA GLY A 22 -6.86 11.97 -3.76
C GLY A 22 -6.20 10.61 -3.66
N LYS A 23 -5.18 10.40 -4.48
CA LYS A 23 -4.17 9.37 -4.24
C LYS A 23 -3.11 9.92 -3.31
N HIS A 24 -2.56 9.05 -2.48
CA HIS A 24 -1.58 9.40 -1.46
C HIS A 24 -0.31 8.58 -1.67
N PRO A 25 0.87 9.16 -1.48
CA PRO A 25 2.12 8.44 -1.65
C PRO A 25 2.19 7.28 -0.64
N VAL A 26 2.49 6.08 -1.13
CA VAL A 26 2.71 4.92 -0.28
C VAL A 26 4.05 4.32 -0.62
N SER A 27 4.91 4.17 0.37
CA SER A 27 6.27 3.67 0.20
C SER A 27 6.67 2.78 1.36
N GLY A 28 7.74 2.03 1.21
CA GLY A 28 8.29 1.26 2.31
C GLY A 28 9.60 0.57 1.96
N VAL A 29 10.05 -0.27 2.89
CA VAL A 29 11.21 -1.13 2.71
C VAL A 29 10.78 -2.56 2.99
N VAL A 30 11.15 -3.48 2.12
CA VAL A 30 10.95 -4.92 2.30
C VAL A 30 12.24 -5.54 2.80
N THR A 31 12.19 -6.14 3.97
CA THR A 31 13.34 -6.80 4.62
C THR A 31 13.02 -8.26 4.90
N LEU A 32 14.04 -9.11 4.84
CA LEU A 32 13.97 -10.49 5.31
C LEU A 32 14.10 -10.54 6.83
N GLU A 33 13.81 -11.72 7.40
CA GLU A 33 13.84 -11.94 8.85
C GLU A 33 15.20 -11.58 9.49
N ASP A 34 16.28 -11.82 8.75
CA ASP A 34 17.68 -11.53 9.11
C ASP A 34 18.06 -10.05 9.00
N GLY A 35 17.13 -9.19 8.56
CA GLY A 35 17.33 -7.75 8.40
C GLY A 35 17.89 -7.34 7.04
N SER A 36 18.26 -8.28 6.17
CA SER A 36 18.73 -7.98 4.81
C SER A 36 17.58 -7.45 3.95
N PRO A 37 17.80 -6.48 3.06
CA PRO A 37 16.76 -6.02 2.14
C PRO A 37 16.41 -7.12 1.14
N LEU A 38 15.14 -7.21 0.76
CA LEU A 38 14.74 -7.99 -0.40
C LEU A 38 15.17 -7.21 -1.65
N THR A 39 16.16 -7.72 -2.40
CA THR A 39 16.81 -6.95 -3.46
C THR A 39 16.04 -6.87 -4.77
N LYS A 40 14.95 -7.64 -4.91
CA LYS A 40 14.10 -7.67 -6.11
C LYS A 40 12.74 -8.28 -5.80
N GLY A 41 11.72 -7.79 -6.49
CA GLY A 41 10.35 -8.28 -6.39
C GLY A 41 9.33 -7.20 -6.70
N LEU A 42 8.07 -7.52 -6.49
CA LEU A 42 6.93 -6.64 -6.71
C LEU A 42 6.02 -6.69 -5.49
N VAL A 43 5.74 -5.53 -4.91
CA VAL A 43 4.70 -5.36 -3.90
C VAL A 43 3.39 -5.07 -4.61
N VAL A 44 2.32 -5.76 -4.24
CA VAL A 44 0.98 -5.54 -4.79
C VAL A 44 -0.01 -5.32 -3.66
N PHE A 45 -0.80 -4.26 -3.76
CA PHE A 45 -1.85 -3.90 -2.84
C PHE A 45 -3.20 -4.02 -3.54
N GLU A 46 -4.09 -4.84 -3.01
CA GLU A 46 -5.46 -5.01 -3.51
C GLU A 46 -6.46 -4.49 -2.47
N ARG A 47 -7.36 -3.62 -2.90
CA ARG A 47 -8.36 -3.02 -2.01
C ARG A 47 -9.29 -4.09 -1.43
N SER A 48 -9.57 -4.00 -0.13
CA SER A 48 -10.34 -5.02 0.60
C SER A 48 -11.42 -4.47 1.54
N ASP A 49 -11.79 -3.19 1.41
CA ASP A 49 -12.80 -2.51 2.23
C ASP A 49 -14.20 -2.42 1.57
N GLY A 50 -14.40 -3.11 0.44
CA GLY A 50 -15.67 -3.08 -0.32
C GLY A 50 -15.86 -1.86 -1.22
N GLY A 51 -14.86 -0.97 -1.32
CA GLY A 51 -14.84 0.09 -2.33
C GLY A 51 -14.57 -0.40 -3.76
N PRO A 52 -14.44 0.52 -4.74
CA PRO A 52 -14.07 0.16 -6.11
C PRO A 52 -12.77 -0.66 -6.15
N PRO A 53 -12.70 -1.72 -6.99
CA PRO A 53 -11.52 -2.56 -7.07
C PRO A 53 -10.32 -1.72 -7.53
N ILE A 54 -9.28 -1.71 -6.71
CA ILE A 54 -8.03 -0.98 -6.97
C ILE A 54 -6.88 -1.93 -6.71
N ALA A 55 -5.94 -1.97 -7.65
CA ALA A 55 -4.68 -2.69 -7.52
C ALA A 55 -3.52 -1.72 -7.70
N ALA A 56 -2.81 -1.42 -6.62
CA ALA A 56 -1.58 -0.64 -6.66
C ALA A 56 -0.35 -1.54 -6.61
N ARG A 57 0.72 -1.14 -7.29
CA ARG A 57 1.93 -1.96 -7.45
C ARG A 57 3.19 -1.12 -7.26
N GLY A 58 4.23 -1.73 -6.73
CA GLY A 58 5.54 -1.10 -6.56
C GLY A 58 6.66 -2.11 -6.75
N THR A 59 7.59 -1.82 -7.67
CA THR A 59 8.79 -2.63 -7.85
C THR A 59 9.73 -2.41 -6.67
N ILE A 60 10.28 -3.51 -6.16
CA ILE A 60 11.26 -3.51 -5.07
C ILE A 60 12.65 -3.34 -5.67
N GLY A 61 13.35 -2.28 -5.24
CA GLY A 61 14.72 -1.99 -5.63
C GLY A 61 15.75 -2.87 -4.90
N PRO A 62 17.04 -2.76 -5.29
CA PRO A 62 18.14 -3.52 -4.69
C PRO A 62 18.36 -3.23 -3.20
N ASP A 63 17.89 -2.08 -2.72
CA ASP A 63 17.91 -1.66 -1.32
C ASP A 63 16.63 -2.03 -0.55
N GLY A 64 15.73 -2.81 -1.17
CA GLY A 64 14.45 -3.21 -0.59
C GLY A 64 13.37 -2.12 -0.63
N ARG A 65 13.68 -0.92 -1.14
CA ARG A 65 12.70 0.17 -1.21
C ARG A 65 11.67 -0.08 -2.30
N TYR A 66 10.44 0.32 -2.04
CA TYR A 66 9.38 0.34 -3.02
C TYR A 66 8.51 1.59 -2.85
N GLU A 67 7.89 1.99 -3.96
CA GLU A 67 6.88 3.05 -4.01
C GLU A 67 5.70 2.53 -4.82
N LEU A 68 4.49 2.70 -4.29
CA LEU A 68 3.28 2.22 -4.94
C LEU A 68 2.73 3.25 -5.91
N SER A 69 2.29 2.73 -7.04
CA SER A 69 1.58 3.46 -8.09
C SER A 69 0.29 2.71 -8.43
N THR A 70 -0.76 3.44 -8.77
CA THR A 70 -2.06 2.89 -9.15
C THR A 70 -2.29 2.97 -10.67
N ASP A 71 -2.33 4.18 -11.25
CA ASP A 71 -2.59 4.37 -12.68
C ASP A 71 -1.35 4.86 -13.43
N ARG A 72 -0.55 5.73 -12.81
CA ARG A 72 0.68 6.30 -13.36
C ARG A 72 1.80 6.18 -12.35
N ALA A 73 3.03 6.11 -12.84
CA ALA A 73 4.20 6.06 -11.97
C ALA A 73 4.21 7.26 -10.99
N GLY A 74 4.34 6.95 -9.69
CA GLY A 74 4.40 7.93 -8.60
C GLY A 74 3.07 8.59 -8.25
N ASP A 75 1.94 8.15 -8.80
CA ASP A 75 0.64 8.76 -8.51
C ASP A 75 0.06 8.36 -7.15
N GLY A 76 0.64 7.37 -6.48
CA GLY A 76 0.22 6.90 -5.16
C GLY A 76 -1.02 6.00 -5.19
N VAL A 77 -1.67 5.91 -4.03
CA VAL A 77 -2.77 4.98 -3.77
C VAL A 77 -3.95 5.72 -3.12
N PRO A 78 -5.19 5.53 -3.58
CA PRO A 78 -6.36 6.08 -2.90
C PRO A 78 -6.47 5.60 -1.45
N ALA A 79 -7.01 6.44 -0.57
CA ALA A 79 -7.27 6.03 0.80
C ALA A 79 -8.24 4.83 0.87
N GLY A 80 -7.96 3.89 1.77
CA GLY A 80 -8.71 2.64 1.91
C GLY A 80 -7.92 1.55 2.61
N LYS A 81 -8.55 0.38 2.79
CA LYS A 81 -7.88 -0.81 3.34
C LYS A 81 -7.43 -1.73 2.22
N TYR A 82 -6.20 -2.24 2.31
CA TYR A 82 -5.59 -3.06 1.28
C TYR A 82 -4.99 -4.33 1.86
N LYS A 83 -5.16 -5.45 1.16
CA LYS A 83 -4.37 -6.67 1.35
C LYS A 83 -3.10 -6.57 0.53
N VAL A 84 -2.02 -7.13 1.05
CA VAL A 84 -0.70 -7.02 0.43
C VAL A 84 -0.16 -8.40 0.09
N LEU A 85 0.48 -8.53 -1.07
CA LEU A 85 1.32 -9.67 -1.40
C LEU A 85 2.67 -9.21 -1.95
N ILE A 86 3.64 -10.12 -1.93
CA ILE A 86 4.96 -9.95 -2.49
C ILE A 86 5.16 -11.01 -3.56
N ASN A 87 5.34 -10.57 -4.80
CA ASN A 87 5.66 -11.44 -5.92
C ASN A 87 7.14 -11.34 -6.29
N SER A 88 7.77 -12.46 -6.62
CA SER A 88 9.10 -12.48 -7.21
C SER A 88 8.95 -12.33 -8.71
N LEU A 89 9.35 -11.18 -9.26
CA LEU A 89 9.21 -10.85 -10.70
C LEU A 89 9.79 -11.93 -11.62
N ASP A 90 10.85 -12.62 -11.17
CA ASP A 90 11.57 -13.61 -12.00
C ASP A 90 10.92 -15.00 -12.01
N LEU A 91 9.88 -15.23 -11.22
CA LEU A 91 9.37 -16.59 -10.97
C LEU A 91 7.84 -16.70 -11.11
N SER A 92 7.18 -15.78 -11.82
CA SER A 92 5.72 -15.84 -11.99
C SER A 92 5.24 -17.11 -12.71
N GLU A 93 6.06 -17.70 -13.58
CA GLU A 93 5.74 -18.90 -14.36
C GLU A 93 6.16 -20.22 -13.70
N VAL A 94 6.98 -20.14 -12.66
CA VAL A 94 7.45 -21.32 -11.92
C VAL A 94 6.38 -21.72 -10.90
N PRO A 95 6.01 -23.00 -10.74
CA PRO A 95 5.12 -23.42 -9.66
C PRO A 95 5.69 -23.05 -8.29
N ASP A 96 4.86 -22.60 -7.35
CA ASP A 96 5.30 -22.13 -6.01
C ASP A 96 6.22 -23.13 -5.29
N GLU A 97 6.02 -24.43 -5.51
CA GLU A 97 6.79 -25.52 -4.92
C GLU A 97 8.22 -25.63 -5.47
N GLN A 98 8.47 -25.10 -6.66
CA GLN A 98 9.79 -25.07 -7.31
C GLN A 98 10.48 -23.72 -7.15
N LYS A 99 9.79 -22.69 -6.64
CA LYS A 99 10.40 -21.38 -6.43
C LYS A 99 11.35 -21.44 -5.22
N ASN A 100 12.63 -21.21 -5.46
CA ASN A 100 13.58 -20.97 -4.39
C ASN A 100 13.49 -19.50 -3.93
N LEU A 101 12.39 -19.18 -3.25
CA LEU A 101 12.14 -17.83 -2.73
C LEU A 101 13.00 -17.57 -1.48
N PRO A 102 13.55 -16.35 -1.31
CA PRO A 102 14.24 -15.97 -0.08
C PRO A 102 13.27 -15.78 1.12
N PHE A 103 11.97 -15.83 0.88
CA PHE A 103 10.89 -15.65 1.87
C PHE A 103 9.82 -16.75 1.76
N ASP A 104 8.98 -16.87 2.79
CA ASP A 104 7.91 -17.86 2.85
C ASP A 104 6.84 -17.63 1.76
N SER A 105 6.45 -18.70 1.07
CA SER A 105 5.50 -18.62 -0.05
C SER A 105 4.12 -18.11 0.36
N LYS A 106 3.78 -18.08 1.66
CA LYS A 106 2.55 -17.46 2.16
C LYS A 106 2.43 -15.99 1.74
N TYR A 107 3.54 -15.26 1.59
CA TYR A 107 3.52 -13.85 1.18
C TYR A 107 3.17 -13.65 -0.30
N GLY A 108 3.21 -14.71 -1.11
CA GLY A 108 2.84 -14.66 -2.52
C GLY A 108 1.34 -14.61 -2.80
N LYS A 109 0.48 -14.72 -1.78
CA LYS A 109 -0.98 -14.71 -1.93
C LYS A 109 -1.63 -13.74 -0.94
N PHE A 110 -2.67 -13.04 -1.38
CA PHE A 110 -3.37 -12.05 -0.54
C PHE A 110 -4.05 -12.69 0.68
N GLU A 111 -4.50 -13.95 0.56
CA GLU A 111 -5.23 -14.67 1.59
C GLU A 111 -4.30 -15.22 2.68
N THR A 112 -3.08 -15.59 2.31
CA THR A 112 -2.12 -16.24 3.22
C THR A 112 -1.03 -15.32 3.74
N SER A 113 -0.83 -14.14 3.13
CA SER A 113 0.22 -13.21 3.56
C SER A 113 -0.03 -12.66 4.96
N GLY A 114 -1.31 -12.49 5.32
CA GLY A 114 -1.73 -11.80 6.54
C GLY A 114 -1.35 -10.31 6.57
N LEU A 115 -0.82 -9.78 5.48
CA LEU A 115 -0.37 -8.39 5.38
C LEU A 115 -1.55 -7.49 4.99
N GLN A 116 -1.82 -6.50 5.81
CA GLN A 116 -2.86 -5.49 5.57
C GLN A 116 -2.28 -4.09 5.81
N CYS A 117 -2.65 -3.16 4.94
CA CYS A 117 -2.25 -1.77 5.05
C CYS A 117 -3.48 -0.87 4.92
N ASP A 118 -3.61 0.05 5.88
CA ASP A 118 -4.60 1.12 5.84
C ASP A 118 -3.93 2.38 5.26
N VAL A 119 -4.31 2.74 4.05
CA VAL A 119 -3.82 3.95 3.39
C VAL A 119 -4.68 5.12 3.84
N THR A 120 -4.05 6.11 4.48
CA THR A 120 -4.70 7.32 4.98
C THR A 120 -4.28 8.56 4.19
N SER A 121 -5.01 9.65 4.37
CA SER A 121 -4.64 10.93 3.79
C SER A 121 -3.35 11.46 4.42
N GLY A 122 -2.41 11.90 3.57
CA GLY A 122 -1.11 12.44 4.00
C GLY A 122 0.10 11.54 3.70
N GLY A 123 -0.13 10.35 3.15
CA GLY A 123 0.91 9.41 2.77
C GLY A 123 1.16 8.35 3.83
N THR A 124 1.61 7.17 3.40
CA THR A 124 1.74 6.00 4.27
C THR A 124 3.09 5.34 4.06
N THR A 125 3.84 5.15 5.15
CA THR A 125 5.06 4.32 5.12
C THR A 125 4.75 2.95 5.70
N PHE A 126 4.91 1.90 4.90
CA PHE A 126 4.59 0.53 5.28
C PHE A 126 5.82 -0.38 5.15
N PRO A 127 6.66 -0.53 6.20
CA PRO A 127 7.76 -1.48 6.18
C PRO A 127 7.23 -2.91 6.24
N ILE A 128 7.78 -3.79 5.41
CA ILE A 128 7.34 -5.20 5.31
C ILE A 128 8.51 -6.08 5.74
N LYS A 129 8.29 -6.90 6.77
CA LYS A 129 9.25 -7.93 7.19
C LYS A 129 8.77 -9.31 6.76
N LEU A 130 9.60 -10.03 6.03
CA LEU A 130 9.29 -11.34 5.47
C LEU A 130 10.01 -12.45 6.23
N ASP A 131 9.25 -13.42 6.70
CA ASP A 131 9.77 -14.66 7.29
C ASP A 131 10.45 -15.53 6.24
N ARG A 132 11.45 -16.31 6.66
CA ARG A 132 12.10 -17.31 5.79
C ARG A 132 11.16 -18.47 5.45
N PRO A 133 11.34 -19.14 4.30
CA PRO A 133 10.52 -20.28 3.93
C PRO A 133 10.64 -21.38 4.98
N LYS A 134 9.49 -21.86 5.48
CA LYS A 134 9.44 -23.09 6.29
C LYS A 134 9.87 -24.25 5.39
N ARG A 135 11.12 -24.67 5.51
CA ARG A 135 11.63 -25.89 4.87
C ARG A 135 10.74 -27.05 5.31
N LYS A 136 9.86 -27.52 4.42
CA LYS A 136 9.08 -28.74 4.65
C LYS A 136 10.09 -29.87 4.86
N ARG A 137 10.07 -30.45 6.05
CA ARG A 137 10.93 -31.56 6.45
C ARG A 137 10.37 -32.87 5.90
#